data_AF-A0A950XFB5-F1
#
_entry.id   AF-A0A950XFB5-F1
#
_cell.length_a   1.000
_cell.length_b   1.000
_cell.length_c   1.000
_cell.angle_alpha   90.00
_cell.angle_beta   90.00
_cell.angle_gamma   90.00
#
_symmetry.space_group_name_H-M   'P 1'
#
loop_
_entity.id
_entity.type
_entity.pdbx_description
1 polymer ?
#
loop_
_entity_poly.entity_id
_entity_poly.type
_entity_poly.pdbx_seq_one_letter_code
_entity_poly.pdbx_strand_id
1 'polypeptide(L)'
;MHRVFILFAALTATFAGAASAAGATGTATIASPDGSSKSYPNVRITIFNESMAVTSADGQGTVVFGKASCTKVGELVRCLPWDATLFQNGSKLHIALQSGTVWLNPTNDYQSLADSSEKIAPHGVMLAVRTKRGTYVTLTGVVDEVHR
;
A
#
# COMPACT_ATOMS: atom_id res chain seq x y z
N MET A 1 -52.52 -22.54 46.23
CA MET A 1 -52.40 -22.52 44.76
C MET A 1 -51.38 -21.45 44.38
N HIS A 2 -50.11 -21.81 44.15
CA HIS A 2 -49.05 -20.87 43.81
C HIS A 2 -48.63 -21.12 42.35
N ARG A 3 -48.84 -20.13 41.47
CA ARG A 3 -48.38 -20.17 40.07
C ARG A 3 -47.01 -19.48 40.00
N VAL A 4 -45.99 -20.26 39.66
CA VAL A 4 -44.60 -19.80 39.48
C VAL A 4 -44.48 -19.18 38.09
N PHE A 5 -44.06 -17.92 38.04
CA PHE A 5 -43.73 -17.18 36.82
C PHE A 5 -42.24 -17.39 36.53
N ILE A 6 -41.90 -18.08 35.42
CA ILE A 6 -40.51 -18.24 34.96
C ILE A 6 -40.32 -17.30 33.77
N LEU A 7 -39.62 -16.19 34.01
CA LEU A 7 -39.15 -15.26 32.98
C LEU A 7 -37.82 -15.77 32.42
N PHE A 8 -37.85 -16.33 31.21
CA PHE A 8 -36.66 -16.59 30.40
C PHE A 8 -36.19 -15.27 29.78
N ALA A 9 -35.16 -14.65 30.36
CA ALA A 9 -34.44 -13.54 29.74
C ALA A 9 -33.46 -14.09 28.70
N ALA A 10 -33.83 -14.02 27.43
CA ALA A 10 -32.97 -14.36 26.31
C ALA A 10 -31.88 -13.28 26.14
N LEU A 11 -30.65 -13.62 26.50
CA LEU A 11 -29.47 -12.78 26.31
C LEU A 11 -28.98 -12.92 24.85
N THR A 12 -29.49 -12.07 23.95
CA THR A 12 -29.00 -11.97 22.57
C THR A 12 -27.66 -11.24 22.55
N ALA A 13 -26.55 -11.99 22.58
CA ALA A 13 -25.21 -11.46 22.32
C ALA A 13 -25.10 -11.07 20.84
N THR A 14 -25.24 -9.78 20.53
CA THR A 14 -24.92 -9.22 19.22
C THR A 14 -23.39 -9.20 19.05
N PHE A 15 -22.85 -10.25 18.41
CA PHE A 15 -21.50 -10.22 17.86
C PHE A 15 -21.45 -9.16 16.74
N ALA A 16 -21.12 -7.93 17.09
CA ALA A 16 -20.69 -6.92 16.13
C ALA A 16 -19.33 -7.35 15.58
N GLY A 17 -19.34 -8.16 14.52
CA GLY A 17 -18.15 -8.44 13.73
C GLY A 17 -17.65 -7.14 13.15
N ALA A 18 -16.56 -6.60 13.70
CA ALA A 18 -15.79 -5.56 13.06
C ALA A 18 -15.24 -6.17 11.77
N ALA A 19 -15.90 -5.91 10.65
CA ALA A 19 -15.34 -6.16 9.34
C ALA A 19 -14.10 -5.27 9.25
N SER A 20 -12.92 -5.84 9.53
CA SER A 20 -11.66 -5.26 9.10
C SER A 20 -11.78 -5.20 7.58
N ALA A 21 -12.07 -4.01 7.04
CA ALA A 21 -11.93 -3.77 5.63
C ALA A 21 -10.47 -4.12 5.31
N ALA A 22 -10.27 -5.30 4.70
CA ALA A 22 -9.03 -5.62 4.03
C ALA A 22 -8.89 -4.53 2.97
N GLY A 23 -8.09 -3.53 3.30
CA GLY A 23 -7.92 -2.32 2.53
C GLY A 23 -6.47 -2.20 2.19
N ALA A 24 -6.21 -1.96 0.91
CA ALA A 24 -4.89 -1.73 0.35
C ALA A 24 -4.17 -0.59 1.08
N THR A 25 -3.38 -0.94 2.09
CA THR A 25 -2.76 0.01 3.01
C THR A 25 -1.29 -0.32 3.22
N GLY A 26 -0.51 0.70 3.54
CA GLY A 26 0.90 0.54 3.82
C GLY A 26 1.49 1.70 4.61
N THR A 27 2.81 1.71 4.67
CA THR A 27 3.60 2.81 5.21
C THR A 27 4.55 3.30 4.14
N ALA A 28 4.57 4.61 3.90
CA ALA A 28 5.56 5.26 3.07
C ALA A 28 6.58 5.98 3.94
N THR A 29 7.86 5.87 3.63
CA THR A 29 8.92 6.63 4.30
C THR A 29 9.67 7.46 3.26
N ILE A 30 9.79 8.76 3.54
CA ILE A 30 10.47 9.73 2.69
C ILE A 30 11.72 10.19 3.44
N ALA A 31 12.88 9.85 2.91
CA ALA A 31 14.18 10.33 3.37
C ALA A 31 14.68 11.43 2.43
N SER A 32 14.94 12.60 3.00
CA SER A 32 15.43 13.77 2.29
C SER A 32 16.96 13.77 2.18
N PRO A 33 17.56 14.49 1.21
CA PRO A 33 19.00 14.59 1.07
C PRO A 33 19.72 15.22 2.28
N ASP A 34 19.01 15.99 3.09
CA ASP A 34 19.51 16.60 4.32
C ASP A 34 19.59 15.60 5.51
N GLY A 35 19.23 14.33 5.28
CA GLY A 35 19.22 13.28 6.30
C GLY A 35 17.94 13.21 7.12
N SER A 36 17.00 14.15 6.96
CA SER A 36 15.69 14.06 7.61
C SER A 36 14.87 12.92 7.01
N SER A 37 14.05 12.28 7.83
CA SER A 37 13.15 11.20 7.38
C SER A 37 11.77 11.36 8.01
N LYS A 38 10.74 11.12 7.21
CA LYS A 38 9.34 11.18 7.64
C LYS A 38 8.59 9.94 7.16
N SER A 39 7.88 9.31 8.10
CA SER A 39 7.01 8.17 7.82
C SER A 39 5.55 8.60 7.78
N TYR A 40 4.81 8.00 6.86
CA TYR A 40 3.41 8.23 6.56
C TYR A 40 2.71 6.87 6.67
N PRO A 41 2.18 6.52 7.86
CA PRO A 41 1.44 5.28 8.04
C PRO A 41 0.05 5.38 7.39
N ASN A 42 -0.57 4.22 7.15
CA ASN A 42 -1.93 4.10 6.62
C ASN A 42 -2.12 4.82 5.27
N VAL A 43 -1.07 4.83 4.43
CA VAL A 43 -1.26 5.28 3.04
C VAL A 43 -2.12 4.27 2.31
N ARG A 44 -3.06 4.74 1.51
CA ARG A 44 -3.86 3.89 0.62
C ARG A 44 -3.10 3.65 -0.66
N ILE A 45 -3.05 2.40 -1.11
CA ILE A 45 -2.32 2.00 -2.31
C ILE A 45 -3.32 1.50 -3.34
N THR A 46 -3.27 2.03 -4.55
CA THR A 46 -4.15 1.60 -5.64
C THR A 46 -3.34 1.36 -6.89
N ILE A 47 -3.57 0.24 -7.57
CA ILE A 47 -2.99 -0.06 -8.88
C ILE A 47 -4.08 0.06 -9.93
N PHE A 48 -3.85 0.86 -10.97
CA PHE A 48 -4.79 1.03 -12.08
C PHE A 48 -4.03 1.43 -13.34
N ASN A 49 -4.45 0.94 -14.51
CA ASN A 49 -3.87 1.33 -15.81
C ASN A 49 -2.33 1.35 -15.80
N GLU A 50 -1.70 0.28 -15.27
CA GLU A 50 -0.23 0.12 -15.17
C GLU A 50 0.47 1.19 -14.31
N SER A 51 -0.30 1.95 -13.54
CA SER A 51 0.15 3.00 -12.64
C SER A 51 -0.14 2.60 -11.19
N MET A 52 0.62 3.17 -10.26
CA MET A 52 0.40 2.99 -8.83
C MET A 52 0.16 4.35 -8.18
N ALA A 53 -0.98 4.51 -7.51
CA ALA A 53 -1.25 5.67 -6.66
C ALA A 53 -1.05 5.32 -5.20
N VAL A 54 -0.43 6.25 -4.48
CA VAL A 54 -0.22 6.22 -3.04
C VAL A 54 -0.84 7.48 -2.46
N THR A 55 -1.92 7.33 -1.70
CA THR A 55 -2.68 8.43 -1.11
C THR A 55 -2.43 8.49 0.39
N SER A 56 -2.16 9.68 0.93
CA SER A 56 -2.01 9.89 2.37
C SER A 56 -3.28 9.51 3.14
N ALA A 57 -3.12 9.17 4.43
CA ALA A 57 -4.23 8.74 5.28
C ALA A 57 -5.35 9.79 5.39
N ASP A 58 -5.02 11.08 5.28
CA ASP A 58 -5.96 12.21 5.29
C ASP A 58 -6.58 12.53 3.92
N GLY A 59 -6.18 11.81 2.87
CA GLY A 59 -6.63 12.02 1.49
C GLY A 59 -6.12 13.30 0.83
N GLN A 60 -5.29 14.10 1.50
CA GLN A 60 -4.88 15.43 1.02
C GLN A 60 -3.76 15.38 -0.04
N GLY A 61 -2.99 14.29 -0.07
CA GLY A 61 -1.90 14.10 -1.02
C GLY A 61 -1.96 12.74 -1.70
N THR A 62 -1.87 12.72 -3.02
CA THR A 62 -1.72 11.49 -3.80
C THR A 62 -0.49 11.57 -4.68
N VAL A 63 0.41 10.61 -4.55
CA VAL A 63 1.53 10.43 -5.49
C VAL A 63 1.15 9.32 -6.45
N VAL A 64 1.18 9.60 -7.75
CA VAL A 64 0.97 8.62 -8.81
C VAL A 64 2.30 8.33 -9.47
N PHE A 65 2.77 7.10 -9.37
CA PHE A 65 3.88 6.57 -10.15
C PHE A 65 3.32 6.17 -11.51
N GLY A 66 3.79 6.84 -12.56
CA GLY A 66 3.32 6.63 -13.93
C GLY A 66 3.62 5.23 -14.47
N LYS A 67 3.17 4.97 -15.70
CA LYS A 67 3.29 3.66 -16.39
C LYS A 67 4.66 3.05 -16.19
N ALA A 68 4.74 1.88 -15.59
CA ALA A 68 6.02 1.22 -15.37
C ALA A 68 6.21 0.04 -16.33
N SER A 69 7.43 -0.18 -16.82
CA SER A 69 7.76 -1.42 -17.51
C SER A 69 7.82 -2.55 -16.48
N CYS A 70 6.87 -3.47 -16.54
CA CYS A 70 6.76 -4.59 -15.61
C CYS A 70 7.25 -5.90 -16.23
N THR A 71 7.94 -6.72 -15.44
CA THR A 71 8.39 -8.06 -15.83
C THR A 71 8.17 -9.04 -14.69
N LYS A 72 7.86 -10.31 -15.01
CA LYS A 72 7.71 -11.37 -14.02
C LYS A 72 9.10 -11.91 -13.65
N VAL A 73 9.40 -12.00 -12.35
CA VAL A 73 10.66 -12.54 -11.80
C VAL A 73 10.32 -13.56 -10.73
N GLY A 74 10.43 -14.85 -11.05
CA GLY A 74 9.84 -15.90 -10.21
C GLY A 74 8.32 -15.68 -10.12
N GLU A 75 7.75 -15.71 -8.91
CA GLU A 75 6.33 -15.40 -8.69
C GLU A 75 6.03 -13.92 -8.41
N LEU A 76 7.04 -13.06 -8.41
CA LEU A 76 6.90 -11.63 -8.22
C LEU A 76 6.73 -10.89 -9.56
N VAL A 77 6.09 -9.74 -9.52
CA VAL A 77 6.11 -8.76 -10.62
C VAL A 77 7.02 -7.60 -10.23
N ARG A 78 8.03 -7.33 -11.07
CA ARG A 78 8.95 -6.20 -10.91
C ARG A 78 8.62 -5.12 -11.93
N CYS A 79 8.31 -3.92 -11.47
CA CYS A 79 8.03 -2.76 -12.32
C CYS A 79 9.07 -1.65 -12.12
N LEU A 80 9.41 -0.93 -13.18
CA LEU A 80 10.40 0.15 -13.17
C LEU A 80 9.72 1.49 -13.51
N PRO A 81 9.24 2.26 -12.52
CA PRO A 81 8.66 3.58 -12.76
C PRO A 81 9.76 4.59 -13.11
N TRP A 82 9.48 5.45 -14.08
CA TRP A 82 10.40 6.49 -14.57
C TRP A 82 9.99 7.90 -14.17
N ASP A 83 8.73 8.11 -13.81
CA ASP A 83 8.23 9.35 -13.25
C ASP A 83 7.25 9.13 -12.10
N ALA A 84 7.00 10.21 -11.37
CA ALA A 84 5.87 10.32 -10.48
C ALA A 84 5.22 11.70 -10.60
N THR A 85 3.96 11.80 -10.19
CA THR A 85 3.24 13.07 -10.09
C THR A 85 2.56 13.17 -8.73
N LEU A 86 2.83 14.25 -8.01
CA LEU A 86 2.13 14.60 -6.78
C LEU A 86 0.91 15.46 -7.09
N PHE A 87 -0.23 15.05 -6.55
CA PHE A 87 -1.48 15.79 -6.52
C PHE A 87 -1.75 16.18 -5.07
N GLN A 88 -1.73 17.47 -4.77
CA GLN A 88 -1.94 17.97 -3.41
C GLN A 88 -2.48 19.40 -3.45
N ASN A 89 -3.50 19.69 -2.64
CA ASN A 89 -4.10 21.03 -2.53
C ASN A 89 -4.50 21.63 -3.91
N GLY A 90 -5.07 20.81 -4.79
CA GLY A 90 -5.44 21.20 -6.16
C GLY A 90 -4.26 21.43 -7.11
N SER A 91 -3.02 21.30 -6.64
CA SER A 91 -1.81 21.45 -7.45
C SER A 91 -1.31 20.11 -7.97
N LYS A 92 -0.71 20.14 -9.16
CA LYS A 92 -0.04 19.01 -9.79
C LYS A 92 1.45 19.30 -9.93
N LEU A 93 2.29 18.49 -9.28
CA LEU A 93 3.75 18.61 -9.33
C LEU A 93 4.35 17.35 -9.93
N HIS A 94 5.03 17.50 -11.07
CA HIS A 94 5.80 16.41 -11.65
C HIS A 94 7.10 16.18 -10.86
N ILE A 95 7.41 14.91 -10.58
CA ILE A 95 8.59 14.46 -9.84
C ILE A 95 9.41 13.55 -10.76
N ALA A 96 10.53 14.09 -11.25
CA ALA A 96 11.46 13.30 -12.06
C ALA A 96 12.19 12.28 -11.17
N LEU A 97 12.11 11.01 -11.56
CA LEU A 97 12.84 9.93 -10.90
C LEU A 97 14.22 9.75 -11.54
N GLN A 98 15.19 9.41 -10.70
CA GLN A 98 16.50 8.93 -11.12
C GLN A 98 16.45 7.42 -11.31
N SER A 99 15.80 6.71 -10.38
CA SER A 99 15.61 5.26 -10.41
C SER A 99 14.37 4.89 -9.61
N GLY A 100 13.80 3.74 -9.93
CA GLY A 100 12.65 3.22 -9.23
C GLY A 100 12.49 1.73 -9.42
N THR A 101 11.97 1.05 -8.40
CA THR A 101 11.57 -0.35 -8.49
C THR A 101 10.33 -0.55 -7.63
N VAL A 102 9.32 -1.17 -8.21
CA VAL A 102 8.14 -1.68 -7.51
C VAL A 102 8.18 -3.19 -7.62
N TRP A 103 7.99 -3.87 -6.50
CA TRP A 103 7.76 -5.29 -6.43
C TRP A 103 6.33 -5.53 -5.96
N LEU A 104 5.63 -6.40 -6.67
CA LEU A 104 4.28 -6.84 -6.34
C LEU A 104 4.29 -8.35 -6.18
N ASN A 105 3.68 -8.82 -5.10
CA ASN A 105 3.43 -10.23 -4.87
C ASN A 105 1.95 -10.54 -5.15
N PRO A 106 1.59 -11.08 -6.32
CA PRO A 106 0.20 -11.42 -6.64
C PRO A 106 -0.26 -12.74 -5.99
N THR A 107 0.57 -13.40 -5.19
CA THR A 107 0.29 -14.72 -4.63
C THR A 107 -0.26 -14.64 -3.20
N ASN A 108 -0.78 -15.78 -2.72
CA ASN A 108 -1.25 -15.94 -1.35
C ASN A 108 -0.13 -16.33 -0.36
N ASP A 109 1.11 -16.46 -0.83
CA ASP A 109 2.26 -16.89 -0.04
C ASP A 109 3.30 -15.77 0.06
N TYR A 110 4.13 -15.82 1.10
CA TYR A 110 5.29 -14.92 1.20
C TYR A 110 6.30 -15.25 0.09
N GLN A 111 6.70 -14.23 -0.66
CA GLN A 111 7.69 -14.37 -1.73
C GLN A 111 9.01 -13.72 -1.32
N SER A 112 10.13 -14.41 -1.53
CA SER A 112 11.45 -13.85 -1.25
C SER A 112 11.92 -13.02 -2.44
N LEU A 113 12.62 -11.92 -2.16
CA LEU A 113 13.32 -11.19 -3.20
C LEU A 113 14.59 -11.94 -3.58
N ALA A 114 14.90 -11.98 -4.88
CA ALA A 114 16.18 -12.50 -5.35
C ALA A 114 17.33 -11.72 -4.68
N ASP A 115 18.30 -12.46 -4.15
CA ASP A 115 19.51 -11.90 -3.53
C ASP A 115 19.28 -10.99 -2.31
N SER A 116 18.11 -11.08 -1.65
CA SER A 116 17.79 -10.35 -0.42
C SER A 116 17.15 -11.26 0.63
N SER A 117 17.37 -10.95 1.91
CA SER A 117 16.66 -11.61 3.02
C SER A 117 15.23 -11.10 3.21
N GLU A 118 14.85 -10.04 2.49
CA GLU A 118 13.51 -9.47 2.54
C GLU A 118 12.49 -10.37 1.86
N LYS A 119 11.29 -10.41 2.46
CA LYS A 119 10.13 -11.12 1.93
C LYS A 119 8.98 -10.16 1.72
N ILE A 120 8.27 -10.33 0.63
CA ILE A 120 7.04 -9.60 0.32
C ILE A 120 5.86 -10.46 0.79
N ALA A 121 5.01 -9.87 1.64
CA ALA A 121 3.80 -10.51 2.13
C ALA A 121 2.86 -10.93 0.97
N PRO A 122 1.94 -11.87 1.19
CA PRO A 122 0.84 -12.15 0.27
C PRO A 122 0.11 -10.87 -0.15
N HIS A 123 -0.17 -10.71 -1.45
CA HIS A 123 -0.74 -9.46 -2.01
C HIS A 123 0.03 -8.20 -1.64
N GLY A 124 1.31 -8.37 -1.30
CA GLY A 124 2.18 -7.30 -0.81
C GLY A 124 2.76 -6.47 -1.94
N VAL A 125 3.08 -5.23 -1.61
CA VAL A 125 3.81 -4.30 -2.46
C VAL A 125 5.01 -3.75 -1.72
N MET A 126 6.13 -3.63 -2.43
CA MET A 126 7.30 -2.91 -1.99
C MET A 126 7.76 -1.94 -3.08
N LEU A 127 7.95 -0.69 -2.72
CA LEU A 127 8.43 0.38 -3.60
C LEU A 127 9.73 0.93 -3.04
N ALA A 128 10.69 1.17 -3.93
CA ALA A 128 11.88 1.97 -3.65
C ALA A 128 12.15 2.88 -4.84
N VAL A 129 12.15 4.20 -4.63
CA VAL A 129 12.44 5.18 -5.67
C VAL A 129 13.40 6.23 -5.17
N ARG A 130 14.21 6.76 -6.08
CA ARG A 130 15.08 7.90 -5.85
C ARG A 130 14.72 9.00 -6.84
N THR A 131 14.45 10.20 -6.35
CA THR A 131 14.21 11.36 -7.21
C THR A 131 15.54 11.91 -7.74
N LYS A 132 15.51 12.66 -8.86
CA LYS A 132 16.71 13.37 -9.34
C LYS A 132 17.25 14.40 -8.36
N ARG A 133 16.44 14.82 -7.38
CA ARG A 133 16.86 15.72 -6.29
C ARG A 133 17.48 14.98 -5.10
N GLY A 134 17.58 13.65 -5.17
CA GLY A 134 18.20 12.83 -4.14
C GLY A 134 17.26 12.35 -3.03
N THR A 135 15.98 12.74 -3.04
CA THR A 135 14.98 12.20 -2.10
C THR A 135 14.80 10.72 -2.35
N TYR A 136 14.85 9.92 -1.30
CA TYR A 136 14.61 8.48 -1.34
C TYR A 136 13.26 8.17 -0.72
N VAL A 137 12.39 7.50 -1.46
CA VAL A 137 11.06 7.11 -1.00
C VAL A 137 10.97 5.60 -1.02
N THR A 138 10.59 5.04 0.12
CA THR A 138 10.26 3.62 0.26
C THR A 138 8.81 3.48 0.66
N LEU A 139 8.19 2.38 0.23
CA LEU A 139 6.86 2.01 0.69
C LEU A 139 6.75 0.50 0.79
N THR A 140 6.06 0.06 1.83
CA THR A 140 5.68 -1.34 2.03
C THR A 140 4.22 -1.40 2.43
N GLY A 141 3.46 -2.34 1.86
CA GLY A 141 2.05 -2.49 2.20
C GLY A 141 1.43 -3.70 1.53
N VAL A 142 0.12 -3.73 1.54
CA VAL A 142 -0.71 -4.69 0.80
C VAL A 142 -1.54 -3.96 -0.23
N VAL A 143 -1.83 -4.62 -1.34
CA VAL A 143 -2.77 -4.14 -2.35
C VAL A 143 -4.01 -5.02 -2.36
N ASP A 144 -5.17 -4.42 -2.55
CA ASP A 144 -6.39 -5.17 -2.81
C ASP A 144 -6.30 -5.76 -4.22
N GLU A 145 -6.90 -6.92 -4.40
CA GLU A 145 -6.81 -7.73 -5.61
C GLU A 145 -7.01 -6.89 -6.88
N VAL A 146 -6.00 -6.86 -7.75
CA VAL A 146 -6.04 -6.09 -9.00
C VAL A 146 -7.01 -6.77 -9.96
N HIS A 147 -8.24 -6.27 -10.04
CA HIS A 147 -9.19 -6.71 -11.05
C HIS A 147 -8.73 -6.16 -12.41
N ARG A 148 -8.33 -7.05 -13.33
CA ARG A 148 -8.00 -6.72 -14.72
C ARG A 148 -9.25 -6.57 -15.58
#